data_AF-A0A420XIH5-F1
#
_entry.id   AF-A0A420XIH5-F1
#
_cell.length_a   1.000
_cell.length_b   1.000
_cell.length_c   1.000
_cell.angle_alpha   90.00
_cell.angle_beta   90.00
_cell.angle_gamma   90.00
#
_symmetry.space_group_name_H-M   'P 1'
#
loop_
_entity.id
_entity.type
_entity.pdbx_description
1 polymer ?
#
loop_
_entity_poly.entity_id
_entity_poly.type
_entity_poly.pdbx_seq_one_letter_code
_entity_poly.pdbx_strand_id
1 'polypeptide(L)'
;MANHPNRSWKGKWDVDLEKRLATHEDGWVFQFVKAEEKGVWDGKLIIRPQNMTFDQIKNAQSIATQAGKAWNLAREKAKKSEW
;
A
#
# COMPACT_ATOMS: atom_id res chain seq x y z
N MET A 1 -31.56 3.94 2.79
CA MET A 1 -30.22 4.55 2.63
C MET A 1 -29.19 3.45 2.79
N ALA A 2 -28.72 2.87 1.69
CA ALA A 2 -27.72 1.80 1.75
C ALA A 2 -26.34 2.45 1.97
N ASN A 3 -25.90 2.51 3.23
CA ASN A 3 -24.54 2.89 3.58
C ASN A 3 -23.62 1.75 3.08
N HIS A 4 -23.04 1.87 1.88
CA HIS A 4 -22.11 0.88 1.35
C HIS A 4 -20.75 1.02 2.07
N PRO A 5 -20.40 0.18 3.06
CA PRO A 5 -19.14 0.33 3.79
C PRO A 5 -17.96 -0.29 3.02
N ASN A 6 -18.20 -0.78 1.81
CA ASN A 6 -17.24 -1.56 1.02
C ASN A 6 -16.32 -0.68 0.15
N ARG A 7 -16.04 0.57 0.55
CA ARG A 7 -14.89 1.37 0.07
C ARG A 7 -13.56 0.94 0.70
N SER A 8 -13.61 -0.13 1.49
CA SER A 8 -12.68 -1.27 1.57
C SER A 8 -11.27 -1.02 1.15
N TRP A 9 -10.45 -0.65 2.15
CA TRP A 9 -8.99 -0.63 2.20
C TRP A 9 -8.25 0.10 1.08
N LYS A 10 -8.59 -0.10 -0.20
CA LYS A 10 -8.03 0.56 -1.38
C LYS A 10 -8.08 2.08 -1.31
N GLY A 11 -9.13 2.66 -0.73
CA GLY A 11 -9.24 4.12 -0.56
C GLY A 11 -8.35 4.68 0.55
N LYS A 12 -7.74 3.83 1.36
CA LYS A 12 -6.86 4.20 2.47
C LYS A 12 -5.38 4.29 2.07
N TRP A 13 -5.07 3.92 0.83
CA TRP A 13 -3.73 3.87 0.29
C TRP A 13 -3.57 4.90 -0.83
N ASP A 14 -2.60 5.78 -0.67
CA ASP A 14 -2.06 6.62 -1.71
C ASP A 14 -0.79 5.97 -2.26
N VAL A 15 -0.66 5.89 -3.59
CA VAL A 15 0.47 5.21 -4.24
C VAL A 15 1.12 6.14 -5.24
N ASP A 16 2.39 6.45 -5.01
CA ASP A 16 3.26 7.21 -5.90
C ASP A 16 4.17 6.24 -6.64
N LEU A 17 3.84 5.96 -7.91
CA LEU A 17 4.61 5.02 -8.73
C LEU A 17 6.00 5.57 -9.13
N GLU A 18 6.15 6.90 -9.19
CA GLU A 18 7.41 7.55 -9.57
C GLU A 18 8.44 7.43 -8.43
N LYS A 19 8.03 7.79 -7.21
CA LYS A 19 8.85 7.64 -6.00
C LYS A 19 8.88 6.22 -5.46
N ARG A 20 8.00 5.36 -5.98
CA ARG A 20 7.80 3.97 -5.58
C ARG A 20 7.35 3.82 -4.12
N LEU A 21 6.39 4.64 -3.73
CA LEU A 21 5.88 4.69 -2.36
C LEU A 21 4.41 4.28 -2.31
N ALA A 22 4.03 3.60 -1.23
CA ALA A 22 2.64 3.45 -0.82
C ALA A 22 2.48 3.99 0.59
N THR A 23 1.60 4.98 0.73
CA THR A 23 1.30 5.68 1.97
C THR A 23 -0.10 5.31 2.43
N HIS A 24 -0.22 4.90 3.69
CA HIS A 24 -1.49 4.63 4.34
C HIS A 24 -1.99 5.88 5.08
N GLU A 25 -3.31 6.05 5.18
CA GLU A 25 -3.93 7.14 5.95
C GLU A 25 -3.47 7.19 7.42
N ASP A 26 -3.17 6.04 8.02
CA ASP A 26 -2.66 5.93 9.40
C ASP A 26 -1.17 6.36 9.52
N GLY A 27 -0.51 6.72 8.42
CA GLY A 27 0.90 7.18 8.43
C GLY A 27 1.94 6.08 8.20
N TRP A 28 1.54 4.90 7.74
CA TRP A 28 2.49 3.88 7.28
C TRP A 28 2.99 4.20 5.89
N VAL A 29 4.30 4.17 5.68
CA VAL A 29 4.89 4.36 4.34
C VAL A 29 5.79 3.20 3.99
N PHE A 30 5.48 2.58 2.86
CA PHE A 30 6.26 1.48 2.29
C PHE A 30 6.92 1.96 0.99
N GLN A 31 8.20 1.67 0.85
CA GLN A 31 8.94 1.87 -0.38
C GLN A 31 9.11 0.55 -1.11
N PHE A 32 8.79 0.55 -2.40
CA PHE A 32 8.92 -0.59 -3.27
C PHE A 32 10.20 -0.49 -4.09
N VAL A 33 11.08 -1.48 -3.94
CA VAL A 33 12.30 -1.60 -4.72
C VAL A 33 12.15 -2.80 -5.63
N LYS A 34 12.49 -2.63 -6.90
CA LYS A 34 12.48 -3.73 -7.86
C LYS A 34 13.62 -4.67 -7.49
N ALA A 35 13.30 -5.91 -7.15
CA ALA A 35 14.31 -6.95 -7.01
C ALA A 35 14.88 -7.26 -8.40
N GLU A 36 16.21 -7.29 -8.51
CA GLU A 36 16.91 -7.54 -9.77
C GLU A 36 16.58 -8.93 -10.33
N GLU A 37 16.28 -9.89 -9.45
CA GLU A 37 15.77 -11.19 -9.84
C GLU A 37 14.25 -11.16 -10.07
N LYS A 38 13.86 -11.45 -11.32
CA LYS A 38 12.49 -11.84 -11.73
C LYS A 38 11.41 -10.76 -11.73
N GLY A 39 11.76 -9.48 -11.64
CA GLY A 39 10.78 -8.39 -11.80
C GLY A 39 9.75 -8.30 -10.66
N VAL A 40 10.08 -8.89 -9.52
CA VAL A 40 9.33 -8.77 -8.26
C VAL A 40 9.64 -7.42 -7.62
N TRP A 41 8.68 -6.87 -6.88
CA TRP A 41 8.87 -5.65 -6.09
C TRP A 41 8.87 -6.01 -4.62
N ASP A 42 9.96 -5.69 -3.93
CA ASP A 42 10.10 -5.85 -2.48
C ASP A 42 9.63 -4.57 -1.78
N GLY A 43 8.67 -4.71 -0.86
CA GLY A 43 8.10 -3.59 -0.11
C GLY A 43 8.77 -3.45 1.25
N LYS A 44 9.53 -2.38 1.46
CA LYS A 44 10.21 -2.08 2.73
C LYS A 44 9.46 -1.00 3.49
N LEU A 45 9.21 -1.22 4.78
CA LEU A 45 8.67 -0.21 5.66
C LEU A 45 9.73 0.88 5.91
N ILE A 46 9.43 2.13 5.52
CA ILE A 46 10.34 3.27 5.72
C ILE A 46 9.82 4.26 6.78
N ILE A 47 8.50 4.37 6.96
CA ILE A 47 7.89 5.20 8.00
C ILE A 47 6.78 4.41 8.67
N ARG A 48 6.79 4.46 10.00
CA ARG A 48 5.80 3.86 10.88
C ARG A 48 5.12 4.97 11.70
N PRO A 49 3.83 4.84 12.06
CA PRO A 49 3.18 5.79 12.94
C PRO A 49 3.84 5.80 14.33
N GLN A 50 4.01 6.98 14.94
CA GLN A 50 4.69 7.09 16.24
C GLN A 50 3.81 6.63 17.41
N ASN A 51 2.50 6.86 17.35
CA ASN A 51 1.54 6.53 18.41
C ASN A 51 0.57 5.41 17.97
N MET A 52 1.11 4.24 17.64
CA MET A 52 0.26 3.10 17.28
C MET A 52 -0.43 2.50 18.49
N THR A 53 -1.72 2.19 18.32
CA THR A 53 -2.47 1.36 19.26
C THR A 53 -2.03 -0.10 19.18
N PHE A 54 -2.26 -0.88 20.25
CA PHE A 54 -1.98 -2.32 20.24
C PHE A 54 -2.70 -3.07 19.11
N ASP A 55 -3.89 -2.61 18.73
CA ASP A 55 -4.64 -3.18 17.61
C ASP A 55 -3.95 -2.93 16.26
N GLN A 56 -3.47 -1.71 16.02
CA GLN A 56 -2.69 -1.36 14.82
C GLN A 56 -1.38 -2.15 14.73
N ILE A 57 -0.72 -2.42 15.87
CA ILE A 57 0.49 -3.24 15.91
C ILE A 57 0.17 -4.69 15.53
N LYS A 58 -0.90 -5.28 16.08
CA LYS A 58 -1.37 -6.62 15.71
C LYS A 58 -1.74 -6.70 14.22
N ASN A 59 -2.30 -5.62 13.69
CA ASN A 59 -2.68 -5.51 12.29
C ASN A 59 -1.53 -5.14 11.34
N ALA A 60 -0.32 -4.90 11.83
CA ALA A 60 0.82 -4.45 11.01
C ALA A 60 1.14 -5.40 9.83
N GLN A 61 1.00 -6.72 10.02
CA GLN A 61 1.18 -7.69 8.95
C GLN A 61 0.10 -7.57 7.85
N SER A 62 -1.15 -7.30 8.25
CA SER A 62 -2.25 -7.03 7.32
C SER A 62 -1.99 -5.74 6.54
N ILE A 63 -1.52 -4.69 7.21
CA ILE A 63 -1.13 -3.42 6.58
C ILE A 63 -0.03 -3.62 5.54
N ALA A 64 1.04 -4.35 5.86
CA ALA A 64 2.09 -4.66 4.89
C ALA A 64 1.56 -5.43 3.67
N THR A 65 0.65 -6.39 3.90
CA THR A 65 0.00 -7.14 2.81
C THR A 65 -0.86 -6.23 1.93
N GLN A 66 -1.60 -5.30 2.54
CA GLN A 66 -2.42 -4.33 1.82
C GLN A 66 -1.57 -3.35 1.02
N ALA A 67 -0.42 -2.91 1.55
CA ALA A 67 0.52 -2.06 0.82
C ALA A 67 0.95 -2.70 -0.51
N GLY A 68 1.35 -3.98 -0.47
CA GLY A 68 1.72 -4.73 -1.67
C GLY A 68 0.58 -4.89 -2.67
N LYS A 69 -0.66 -5.12 -2.18
CA LYS A 69 -1.84 -5.17 -3.04
C LYS A 69 -2.17 -3.80 -3.66
N ALA A 70 -2.05 -2.72 -2.90
CA ALA A 70 -2.25 -1.35 -3.38
C ALA A 70 -1.23 -1.00 -4.47
N TRP A 71 0.04 -1.31 -4.24
CA TRP A 71 1.13 -1.12 -5.20
C TRP A 71 0.87 -1.86 -6.53
N ASN A 72 0.55 -3.15 -6.45
CA ASN A 72 0.27 -3.95 -7.65
C ASN A 72 -0.95 -3.41 -8.41
N LEU A 73 -2.03 -3.07 -7.70
CA LEU A 73 -3.24 -2.51 -8.32
C LEU A 73 -2.96 -1.18 -9.03
N ALA A 74 -2.17 -0.29 -8.41
CA ALA A 74 -1.78 0.99 -9.00
C ALA A 74 -0.98 0.77 -10.30
N ARG A 75 -0.03 -0.17 -10.28
CA ARG A 75 0.75 -0.54 -11.47
C ARG A 75 -0.11 -1.14 -12.58
N GLU A 76 -1.04 -2.02 -12.24
CA GLU A 76 -1.96 -2.61 -13.21
C GLU A 76 -2.87 -1.55 -13.86
N LYS A 77 -3.34 -0.57 -13.07
CA LYS A 77 -4.11 0.56 -13.59
C LYS A 77 -3.28 1.46 -14.50
N ALA A 78 -2.04 1.78 -14.12
CA ALA A 78 -1.14 2.58 -14.95
C ALA A 78 -0.91 1.91 -16.32
N LYS A 79 -0.59 0.61 -16.33
CA LYS A 79 -0.44 -0.16 -17.58
C LYS A 79 -1.70 -0.18 -18.44
N LYS A 80 -2.89 -0.23 -17.84
CA LYS A 80 -4.17 -0.20 -18.56
C LYS A 80 -4.51 1.18 -19.12
N SER A 81 -3.98 2.26 -18.54
CA SER A 81 -4.19 3.63 -19.01
C SER A 81 -3.32 3.99 -20.21
N GLU A 82 -2.34 3.15 -20.55
CA GLU A 82 -1.44 3.32 -21.70
C GLU A 82 -1.97 2.67 -23.00
N TRP A 83 -3.16 2.04 -22.97
CA TRP A 83 -3.86 1.44 -24.13
C TRP A 83 -5.21 2.12 -24.36
#